data_AF-A0A382LQA6-F1
#
_entry.id   AF-A0A382LQA6-F1
#
_cell.length_a   1.000
_cell.length_b   1.000
_cell.length_c   1.000
_cell.angle_alpha   90.00
_cell.angle_beta   90.00
_cell.angle_gamma   90.00
#
_symmetry.space_group_name_H-M   'P 1'
#
loop_
_entity.id
_entity.type
_entity.pdbx_description
1 polymer ?
#
loop_
_entity_poly.entity_id
_entity_poly.type
_entity_poly.pdbx_seq_one_letter_code
_entity_poly.pdbx_strand_id
1 'polypeptide(L)'
;MAGKTRDCEPTLTDSDVLDFCRNGYLLLEGVVDEDVNRRTLEFVADDTYYEPTSILDEDWFMEGVVMNSEAAGAVRCLLGAGFHLPVLMSNHRVAGPYAGTGGWHVDGNYDFSPEVNYLQVFYYPQDTPVESGPTQVLPGSHLIRNKARFMGHLNGIRGAVPTTSPAGSIFITAYQI
;
A
#
# COMPACT_ATOMS: atom_id res chain seq x y z
N MET A 1 1.42 17.11 11.68
CA MET A 1 0.85 16.23 12.71
C MET A 1 1.83 15.10 13.00
N ALA A 2 2.61 15.14 14.08
CA ALA A 2 3.54 14.06 14.41
C ALA A 2 2.94 13.13 15.49
N GLY A 3 2.96 11.82 15.25
CA GLY A 3 2.85 10.79 16.30
C GLY A 3 1.44 10.40 16.75
N LYS A 4 0.41 10.48 15.89
CA LYS A 4 -0.88 9.85 16.23
C LYS A 4 -0.73 8.33 16.14
N THR A 5 -1.04 7.64 17.24
CA THR A 5 -1.13 6.18 17.28
C THR A 5 -2.59 5.75 17.26
N ARG A 6 -2.85 4.50 16.85
CA ARG A 6 -4.18 3.90 16.84
C ARG A 6 -4.19 2.64 17.69
N ASP A 7 -5.25 2.51 18.48
CA ASP A 7 -5.65 1.24 19.08
C ASP A 7 -6.91 0.73 18.37
N CYS A 8 -6.96 -0.57 18.10
CA CYS A 8 -8.04 -1.24 17.37
C CYS A 8 -7.98 -2.75 17.60
N GLU A 9 -9.01 -3.48 17.19
CA GLU A 9 -9.00 -4.95 17.26
C GLU A 9 -8.13 -5.56 16.14
N PRO A 10 -7.45 -6.69 16.39
CA PRO A 10 -6.78 -7.44 15.34
C PRO A 10 -7.81 -8.06 14.39
N THR A 11 -7.46 -8.12 13.10
CA THR A 11 -8.34 -8.68 12.06
C THR A 11 -7.74 -9.87 11.30
N LEU A 12 -6.43 -10.12 11.46
CA LEU A 12 -5.76 -11.24 10.80
C LEU A 12 -5.75 -12.49 11.69
N THR A 13 -5.88 -13.65 11.04
CA THR A 13 -5.60 -14.95 11.65
C THR A 13 -4.10 -15.24 11.66
N ASP A 14 -3.67 -16.25 12.42
CA ASP A 14 -2.28 -16.74 12.38
C ASP A 14 -1.85 -17.14 10.95
N SER A 15 -2.77 -17.69 10.16
CA SER A 15 -2.47 -18.10 8.78
C SER A 15 -2.24 -16.89 7.88
N ASP A 16 -3.04 -15.83 8.03
CA ASP A 16 -2.86 -14.59 7.27
C ASP A 16 -1.52 -13.91 7.62
N VAL A 17 -1.14 -13.91 8.90
CA VAL A 17 0.17 -13.41 9.34
C VAL A 17 1.31 -14.24 8.76
N LEU A 18 1.20 -15.57 8.76
CA LEU A 18 2.21 -16.45 8.16
C LEU A 18 2.32 -16.26 6.65
N ASP A 19 1.20 -16.05 5.96
CA ASP A 19 1.18 -15.75 4.53
C ASP A 19 1.82 -14.39 4.22
N PHE A 20 1.60 -13.37 5.06
CA PHE A 20 2.33 -12.11 4.96
C PHE A 20 3.82 -12.32 5.19
N CYS A 21 4.24 -13.06 6.22
CA CYS A 21 5.66 -13.35 6.47
C CYS A 21 6.33 -14.04 5.29
N ARG A 22 5.61 -14.96 4.62
CA ARG A 22 6.09 -15.69 3.44
C ARG A 22 6.16 -14.81 2.20
N ASN A 23 5.10 -14.06 1.91
CA ASN A 23 4.91 -13.38 0.63
C ASN A 23 5.34 -11.91 0.65
N GLY A 24 5.34 -11.28 1.82
CA GLY A 24 5.72 -9.89 2.04
C GLY A 24 4.59 -8.88 1.81
N TYR A 25 3.37 -9.34 1.53
CA TYR A 25 2.22 -8.49 1.27
C TYR A 25 0.90 -9.19 1.59
N LEU A 26 -0.17 -8.41 1.66
CA LEU A 26 -1.56 -8.87 1.66
C LEU A 26 -2.44 -7.86 0.90
N LEU A 27 -3.61 -8.31 0.43
CA LEU A 27 -4.59 -7.50 -0.28
C LEU A 27 -5.97 -7.66 0.39
N LEU A 28 -6.54 -6.55 0.83
CA LEU A 28 -7.88 -6.45 1.39
C LEU A 28 -8.80 -5.91 0.31
N GLU A 29 -9.60 -6.78 -0.31
CA GLU A 29 -10.40 -6.42 -1.48
C GLU A 29 -11.69 -5.70 -1.10
N GLY A 30 -11.93 -4.51 -1.66
CA GLY A 30 -13.21 -3.80 -1.57
C GLY A 30 -13.65 -3.42 -0.15
N VAL A 31 -12.72 -3.26 0.79
CA VAL A 31 -13.00 -2.94 2.21
C VAL A 31 -13.37 -1.47 2.46
N VAL A 32 -13.17 -0.60 1.47
CA VAL A 32 -13.52 0.83 1.54
C VAL A 32 -14.80 1.10 0.76
N ASP A 33 -15.73 1.79 1.40
CA ASP A 33 -17.05 2.14 0.85
C ASP A 33 -16.96 2.95 -0.44
N GLU A 34 -17.93 2.72 -1.35
CA GLU A 34 -18.03 3.40 -2.65
C GLU A 34 -18.09 4.92 -2.53
N ASP A 35 -18.76 5.45 -1.50
CA ASP A 35 -18.81 6.90 -1.25
C ASP A 35 -17.44 7.49 -0.94
N VAL A 36 -16.59 6.76 -0.21
CA VAL A 36 -15.21 7.19 0.09
C VAL A 36 -14.37 7.12 -1.18
N ASN A 37 -14.50 6.06 -1.97
CA ASN A 37 -13.86 5.93 -3.29
C ASN A 37 -14.18 7.14 -4.19
N ARG A 38 -15.47 7.48 -4.33
CA ARG A 38 -15.92 8.61 -5.12
C ARG A 38 -15.34 9.94 -4.62
N ARG A 39 -15.42 10.20 -3.32
CA ARG A 39 -14.88 11.44 -2.71
C ARG A 39 -13.37 11.55 -2.87
N THR A 40 -12.63 10.44 -2.77
CA THR A 40 -11.19 10.42 -3.08
C THR A 40 -10.94 10.83 -4.52
N LEU A 41 -11.62 10.22 -5.48
CA LEU A 41 -11.43 10.54 -6.90
C LEU A 41 -11.75 12.00 -7.23
N GLU A 42 -12.80 12.57 -6.62
CA GLU A 42 -13.14 13.99 -6.69
C GLU A 42 -12.01 14.85 -6.11
N PHE A 43 -11.55 14.56 -4.89
CA PHE A 43 -10.47 15.31 -4.22
C PHE A 43 -9.20 15.37 -5.07
N VAL A 44 -8.73 14.22 -5.56
CA VAL A 44 -7.50 14.14 -6.36
C VAL A 44 -7.70 14.51 -7.83
N ALA A 45 -8.91 14.79 -8.28
CA ALA A 45 -9.14 15.42 -9.59
C ALA A 45 -8.87 16.93 -9.53
N ASP A 46 -9.18 17.55 -8.38
CA ASP A 46 -8.94 18.98 -8.13
C ASP A 46 -7.48 19.25 -7.69
N ASP A 47 -6.88 18.32 -6.94
CA ASP A 47 -5.47 18.38 -6.54
C ASP A 47 -4.59 17.44 -7.38
N THR A 48 -3.89 18.01 -8.35
CA THR A 48 -2.96 17.27 -9.23
C THR A 48 -1.55 17.15 -8.66
N TYR A 49 -1.32 17.55 -7.41
CA TYR A 49 -0.02 17.40 -6.78
C TYR A 49 0.29 15.91 -6.50
N TYR A 50 1.57 15.53 -6.60
CA TYR A 50 2.00 14.14 -6.43
C TYR A 50 1.97 13.67 -4.97
N GLU A 51 1.80 14.60 -4.01
CA GLU A 51 1.71 14.32 -2.58
C GLU A 51 0.52 15.09 -1.94
N PRO A 52 -0.74 14.73 -2.24
CA PRO A 52 -1.94 15.44 -1.76
C PRO A 52 -2.21 15.15 -0.28
N THR A 53 -1.25 15.46 0.59
CA THR A 53 -1.22 15.10 2.02
C THR A 53 -2.32 15.79 2.82
N SER A 54 -2.87 16.90 2.31
CA SER A 54 -4.04 17.57 2.88
C SER A 54 -5.28 16.67 2.93
N ILE A 55 -5.36 15.59 2.14
CA ILE A 55 -6.44 14.60 2.27
C ILE A 55 -6.47 13.92 3.65
N LEU A 56 -5.35 13.93 4.38
CA LEU A 56 -5.29 13.42 5.76
C LEU A 56 -5.96 14.34 6.79
N ASP A 57 -6.32 15.56 6.39
CA ASP A 57 -7.13 16.48 7.21
C ASP A 57 -8.64 16.20 7.07
N GLU A 58 -9.02 15.33 6.12
CA GLU A 58 -10.41 15.00 5.84
C GLU A 58 -10.90 13.81 6.67
N ASP A 59 -11.88 14.04 7.55
CA ASP A 59 -12.40 13.01 8.47
C ASP A 59 -12.89 11.75 7.73
N TRP A 60 -13.60 11.94 6.60
CA TRP A 60 -14.14 10.83 5.81
C TRP A 60 -13.04 9.93 5.20
N PHE A 61 -11.87 10.51 4.88
CA PHE A 61 -10.75 9.75 4.36
C PHE A 61 -9.99 9.07 5.50
N MET A 62 -9.81 9.79 6.59
CA MET A 62 -9.16 9.26 7.79
C MET A 62 -9.93 8.09 8.39
N GLU A 63 -11.25 8.17 8.48
CA GLU A 63 -12.11 7.11 8.99
C GLU A 63 -12.28 5.97 7.98
N GLY A 64 -12.57 6.30 6.71
CA GLY A 64 -12.90 5.33 5.68
C GLY A 64 -11.72 4.52 5.14
N VAL A 65 -10.51 5.12 5.13
CA VAL A 65 -9.30 4.51 4.54
C VAL A 65 -8.23 4.28 5.61
N VAL A 66 -7.73 5.35 6.24
CA VAL A 66 -6.54 5.26 7.11
C VAL A 66 -6.83 4.47 8.39
N MET A 67 -8.01 4.65 8.97
CA MET A 67 -8.48 3.97 10.17
C MET A 67 -9.53 2.90 9.89
N ASN A 68 -9.69 2.49 8.63
CA ASN A 68 -10.56 1.39 8.24
C ASN A 68 -10.30 0.16 9.13
N SER A 69 -11.34 -0.47 9.66
CA SER A 69 -11.19 -1.52 10.67
C SER A 69 -10.35 -2.70 10.19
N GLU A 70 -10.52 -3.11 8.94
CA GLU A 70 -9.76 -4.24 8.38
C GLU A 70 -8.30 -3.87 8.16
N ALA A 71 -8.03 -2.71 7.57
CA ALA A 71 -6.67 -2.26 7.31
C ALA A 71 -5.91 -1.93 8.60
N ALA A 72 -6.50 -1.14 9.50
CA ALA A 72 -5.88 -0.79 10.78
C ALA A 72 -5.66 -2.04 11.66
N GLY A 73 -6.62 -2.96 11.68
CA GLY A 73 -6.49 -4.24 12.37
C GLY A 73 -5.36 -5.10 11.79
N ALA A 74 -5.20 -5.12 10.47
CA ALA A 74 -4.11 -5.84 9.81
C ALA A 74 -2.75 -5.22 10.14
N VAL A 75 -2.64 -3.89 10.07
CA VAL A 75 -1.44 -3.15 10.48
C VAL A 75 -1.09 -3.43 11.94
N ARG A 76 -2.07 -3.45 12.85
CA ARG A 76 -1.86 -3.82 14.26
C ARG A 76 -1.33 -5.25 14.41
N CYS A 77 -1.84 -6.21 13.65
CA CYS A 77 -1.35 -7.60 13.72
C CYS A 77 0.12 -7.71 13.33
N LEU A 78 0.56 -6.88 12.37
CA LEU A 78 1.91 -6.93 11.81
C LEU A 78 2.92 -6.07 12.59
N LEU A 79 2.54 -4.89 13.05
CA LEU A 79 3.43 -3.92 13.74
C LEU A 79 3.23 -3.87 15.26
N GLY A 80 2.18 -4.53 15.77
CA GLY A 80 1.78 -4.45 17.16
C GLY A 80 0.86 -3.28 17.48
N ALA A 81 0.43 -3.23 18.74
CA ALA A 81 -0.39 -2.13 19.25
C ALA A 81 0.42 -0.81 19.30
N GLY A 82 -0.28 0.32 19.10
CA GLY A 82 0.37 1.63 19.13
C GLY A 82 1.15 1.98 17.88
N PHE A 83 0.85 1.35 16.73
CA PHE A 83 1.42 1.73 15.45
C PHE A 83 1.10 3.18 15.11
N HIS A 84 2.01 3.83 14.38
CA HIS A 84 1.85 5.23 13.96
C HIS A 84 1.02 5.33 12.69
N LEU A 85 0.15 6.33 12.63
CA LEU A 85 -0.58 6.69 11.42
C LEU A 85 0.34 7.38 10.41
N PRO A 86 0.05 7.26 9.10
CA PRO A 86 0.81 7.95 8.07
C PRO A 86 0.73 9.47 8.24
N VAL A 87 1.83 10.15 7.92
CA VAL A 87 1.96 11.62 7.95
C VAL A 87 2.09 12.24 6.57
N LEU A 88 2.10 11.39 5.53
CA LEU A 88 2.27 11.73 4.12
C LEU A 88 1.29 10.90 3.30
N MET A 89 0.75 11.48 2.24
CA MET A 89 0.02 10.75 1.21
C MET A 89 0.67 11.01 -0.15
N SER A 90 1.05 9.94 -0.85
CA SER A 90 1.58 10.02 -2.22
C SER A 90 0.50 9.58 -3.22
N ASN A 91 0.46 10.22 -4.38
CA ASN A 91 -0.49 9.95 -5.43
C ASN A 91 0.23 9.37 -6.65
N HIS A 92 -0.05 8.11 -6.95
CA HIS A 92 0.50 7.38 -8.10
C HIS A 92 -0.43 7.39 -9.32
N ARG A 93 -1.42 8.30 -9.37
CA ARG A 93 -2.28 8.46 -10.53
C ARG A 93 -1.46 8.87 -11.75
N VAL A 94 -1.77 8.21 -12.85
CA VAL A 94 -1.21 8.49 -14.16
C VAL A 94 -2.35 8.54 -15.17
N ALA A 95 -2.25 9.41 -16.17
CA ALA A 95 -3.18 9.43 -17.31
C ALA A 95 -2.56 8.71 -18.51
N GLY A 96 -3.26 7.72 -19.05
CA GLY A 96 -2.79 6.98 -20.23
C GLY A 96 -2.83 7.83 -21.51
N PRO A 97 -2.09 7.43 -22.56
CA PRO A 97 -1.17 6.28 -22.61
C PRO A 97 0.16 6.57 -21.91
N TYR A 98 0.76 5.55 -21.28
CA TYR A 98 2.02 5.68 -20.53
C TYR A 98 3.23 5.31 -21.38
N ALA A 99 4.31 6.10 -21.28
CA ALA A 99 5.55 5.86 -22.03
C ALA A 99 6.43 4.75 -21.44
N GLY A 100 6.18 4.32 -20.20
CA GLY A 100 6.96 3.29 -19.51
C GLY A 100 6.37 2.91 -18.15
N THR A 101 6.85 1.81 -17.58
CA THR A 101 6.53 1.37 -16.22
C THR A 101 7.54 1.95 -15.23
N GLY A 102 7.24 1.92 -13.93
CA GLY A 102 8.20 2.30 -12.88
C GLY A 102 9.42 1.38 -12.77
N GLY A 103 9.45 0.26 -13.52
CA GLY A 103 10.48 -0.77 -13.43
C GLY A 103 10.52 -1.49 -12.08
N TRP A 104 11.31 -2.56 -11.98
CA TRP A 104 11.53 -3.22 -10.69
C TRP A 104 12.45 -2.38 -9.80
N HIS A 105 11.97 -2.12 -8.61
CA HIS A 105 12.72 -1.44 -7.56
C HIS A 105 12.28 -1.96 -6.20
N VAL A 106 13.05 -1.57 -5.18
CA VAL A 106 12.62 -1.63 -3.78
C VAL A 106 12.53 -0.19 -3.33
N ASP A 107 11.37 0.22 -2.83
CA ASP A 107 11.24 1.53 -2.19
C ASP A 107 11.98 1.50 -0.85
N GLY A 108 12.62 2.61 -0.49
CA GLY A 108 13.44 2.70 0.72
C GLY A 108 14.65 1.75 0.70
N ASN A 109 14.69 0.84 1.67
CA ASN A 109 15.71 -0.18 1.90
C ASN A 109 17.12 0.39 2.14
N TYR A 110 17.21 1.49 2.89
CA TYR A 110 18.49 2.08 3.31
C TYR A 110 19.16 1.19 4.36
N ASP A 111 18.40 0.68 5.33
CA ASP A 111 18.82 -0.37 6.26
C ASP A 111 18.01 -1.67 6.08
N PHE A 112 18.64 -2.71 5.54
CA PHE A 112 17.96 -3.98 5.27
C PHE A 112 17.89 -4.82 6.55
N SER A 113 16.67 -5.11 7.00
CA SER A 113 16.37 -6.09 8.05
C SER A 113 15.19 -6.96 7.64
N PRO A 114 15.20 -8.27 7.96
CA PRO A 114 14.01 -9.11 7.78
C PRO A 114 12.88 -8.78 8.78
N GLU A 115 13.13 -7.92 9.77
CA GLU A 115 12.11 -7.44 10.70
C GLU A 115 11.09 -6.53 10.02
N VAL A 116 9.81 -6.69 10.39
CA VAL A 116 8.72 -5.86 9.89
C VAL A 116 8.53 -4.67 10.84
N ASN A 117 9.26 -3.60 10.57
CA ASN A 117 9.18 -2.36 11.36
C ASN A 117 8.35 -1.27 10.68
N TYR A 118 8.18 -1.35 9.36
CA TYR A 118 7.36 -0.43 8.57
C TYR A 118 6.56 -1.19 7.51
N LEU A 119 5.43 -0.60 7.14
CA LEU A 119 4.56 -1.07 6.08
C LEU A 119 4.32 0.08 5.11
N GLN A 120 4.21 -0.26 3.82
CA GLN A 120 3.69 0.65 2.80
C GLN A 120 2.28 0.18 2.47
N VAL A 121 1.34 1.12 2.51
CA VAL A 121 -0.09 0.85 2.33
C VAL A 121 -0.56 1.64 1.13
N PHE A 122 -1.10 0.92 0.14
CA PHE A 122 -1.71 1.48 -1.05
C PHE A 122 -3.21 1.31 -0.97
N TYR A 123 -3.94 2.32 -1.41
CA TYR A 123 -5.39 2.31 -1.50
C TYR A 123 -5.79 2.55 -2.95
N TYR A 124 -6.72 1.74 -3.45
CA TYR A 124 -7.21 1.77 -4.82
C TYR A 124 -8.64 2.31 -4.86
N PRO A 125 -8.85 3.62 -5.10
CA PRO A 125 -10.18 4.22 -5.14
C PRO A 125 -10.97 3.88 -6.42
N GLN A 126 -10.42 3.07 -7.31
CA GLN A 126 -11.05 2.62 -8.55
C GLN A 126 -10.67 1.17 -8.85
N ASP A 127 -11.46 0.52 -9.70
CA ASP A 127 -11.10 -0.79 -10.24
C ASP A 127 -9.72 -0.73 -10.88
N THR A 128 -8.90 -1.70 -10.51
CA THR A 128 -7.51 -1.80 -10.96
C THR A 128 -7.30 -3.15 -11.65
N PRO A 129 -7.91 -3.37 -12.83
CA PRO A 129 -7.75 -4.61 -13.59
C PRO A 129 -6.34 -4.68 -14.21
N VAL A 130 -5.92 -5.85 -14.71
CA VAL A 130 -4.54 -6.03 -15.21
C VAL A 130 -4.21 -5.07 -16.36
N GLU A 131 -5.22 -4.71 -17.16
CA GLU A 131 -5.15 -3.80 -18.29
C GLU A 131 -4.83 -2.35 -17.87
N SER A 132 -5.14 -1.96 -16.62
CA SER A 132 -4.79 -0.63 -16.11
C SER A 132 -3.34 -0.54 -15.63
N GLY A 133 -2.61 -1.68 -15.59
CA GLY A 133 -1.22 -1.73 -15.15
C GLY A 133 -1.04 -1.51 -13.64
N PRO A 134 -1.67 -2.33 -12.76
CA PRO A 134 -1.45 -2.26 -11.32
C PRO A 134 0.02 -2.42 -10.94
N THR A 135 0.34 -2.03 -9.71
CA THR A 135 1.61 -2.42 -9.08
C THR A 135 1.81 -3.93 -9.22
N GLN A 136 3.05 -4.33 -9.51
CA GLN A 136 3.45 -5.73 -9.49
C GLN A 136 4.40 -5.96 -8.34
N VAL A 137 4.24 -7.10 -7.68
CA VAL A 137 5.13 -7.54 -6.60
C VAL A 137 5.72 -8.91 -6.90
N LEU A 138 6.87 -9.17 -6.30
CA LEU A 138 7.49 -10.49 -6.33
C LEU A 138 7.37 -11.11 -4.93
N PRO A 139 6.48 -12.09 -4.72
CA PRO A 139 6.30 -12.71 -3.41
C PRO A 139 7.63 -13.21 -2.82
N GLY A 140 7.89 -12.87 -1.56
CA GLY A 140 9.10 -13.28 -0.83
C GLY A 140 10.34 -12.43 -1.10
N SER A 141 10.28 -11.43 -1.99
CA SER A 141 11.45 -10.60 -2.29
C SER A 141 11.90 -9.71 -1.14
N HIS A 142 11.03 -9.44 -0.15
CA HIS A 142 11.35 -8.71 1.07
C HIS A 142 12.37 -9.43 1.98
N LEU A 143 12.53 -10.75 1.81
CA LEU A 143 13.51 -11.56 2.55
C LEU A 143 14.92 -11.49 1.96
N ILE A 144 15.08 -10.84 0.79
CA ILE A 144 16.35 -10.77 0.08
C ILE A 144 16.79 -9.31 0.00
N ARG A 145 18.04 -9.07 0.40
CA ARG A 145 18.63 -7.74 0.27
C ARG A 145 18.81 -7.38 -1.19
N ASN A 146 18.02 -6.42 -1.64
CA ASN A 146 18.12 -5.82 -2.97
C ASN A 146 18.60 -4.37 -2.87
N LYS A 147 19.13 -3.83 -3.97
CA LYS A 147 19.54 -2.41 -4.05
C LYS A 147 18.91 -1.81 -5.29
N ALA A 148 17.96 -0.89 -5.10
CA ALA A 148 17.16 -0.30 -6.18
C ALA A 148 18.00 0.14 -7.40
N ARG A 149 19.13 0.82 -7.14
CA ARG A 149 20.07 1.30 -8.19
C ARG A 149 20.63 0.21 -9.13
N PHE A 150 20.56 -1.06 -8.74
CA PHE A 150 21.05 -2.18 -9.53
C PHE A 150 19.94 -3.00 -10.16
N MET A 151 18.66 -2.62 -9.99
CA MET A 151 17.51 -3.41 -10.45
C MET A 151 16.91 -2.95 -11.78
N GLY A 152 17.31 -1.79 -12.31
CA GLY A 152 16.72 -1.23 -13.54
C GLY A 152 16.89 -2.06 -14.82
N HIS A 153 17.69 -3.14 -14.77
CA HIS A 153 17.84 -4.09 -15.88
C HIS A 153 16.86 -5.27 -15.81
N LEU A 154 16.11 -5.42 -14.70
CA LEU A 154 15.15 -6.49 -14.51
C LEU A 154 13.86 -6.16 -15.28
N ASN A 155 13.32 -7.17 -15.98
CA ASN A 155 12.07 -7.08 -16.75
C ASN A 155 11.08 -8.14 -16.26
N GLY A 156 10.60 -9.05 -17.12
CA GLY A 156 9.67 -10.11 -16.71
C GLY A 156 10.32 -11.08 -15.71
N ILE A 157 10.00 -10.94 -14.42
CA ILE A 157 10.41 -11.89 -13.38
C ILE A 157 9.33 -12.97 -13.28
N ARG A 158 9.72 -14.24 -13.43
CA ARG A 158 8.81 -15.36 -13.24
C ARG A 158 8.30 -15.38 -11.80
N GLY A 159 6.98 -15.47 -11.64
CA GLY A 159 6.32 -15.50 -10.32
C GLY A 159 5.93 -14.12 -9.79
N ALA A 160 6.17 -13.05 -10.55
CA ALA A 160 5.58 -11.74 -10.26
C ALA A 160 4.05 -11.82 -10.32
N VAL A 161 3.39 -11.11 -9.39
CA VAL A 161 1.94 -11.07 -9.24
C VAL A 161 1.48 -9.61 -9.34
N PRO A 162 0.49 -9.30 -10.19
CA PRO A 162 -0.13 -7.98 -10.21
C PRO A 162 -1.08 -7.81 -9.02
N THR A 163 -1.16 -6.62 -8.45
CA THR A 163 -2.12 -6.28 -7.38
C THR A 163 -3.48 -5.90 -7.95
N THR A 164 -3.99 -6.72 -8.88
CA THR A 164 -5.32 -6.51 -9.46
C THR A 164 -6.40 -6.63 -8.40
N SER A 165 -7.33 -5.68 -8.37
CA SER A 165 -8.38 -5.66 -7.34
C SER A 165 -9.55 -4.76 -7.74
N PRO A 166 -10.74 -4.95 -7.15
CA PRO A 166 -11.85 -3.99 -7.29
C PRO A 166 -11.54 -2.65 -6.60
N ALA A 167 -12.33 -1.63 -6.92
CA ALA A 167 -12.35 -0.37 -6.19
C ALA A 167 -12.56 -0.58 -4.69
N GLY A 168 -11.95 0.27 -3.87
CA GLY A 168 -12.02 0.19 -2.42
C GLY A 168 -11.04 -0.79 -1.79
N SER A 169 -10.12 -1.35 -2.56
CA SER A 169 -9.15 -2.31 -2.06
C SER A 169 -7.95 -1.62 -1.40
N ILE A 170 -7.38 -2.26 -0.38
CA ILE A 170 -6.18 -1.82 0.32
C ILE A 170 -5.11 -2.90 0.19
N PHE A 171 -3.97 -2.53 -0.40
CA PHE A 171 -2.80 -3.38 -0.58
C PHE A 171 -1.72 -2.98 0.44
N ILE A 172 -1.26 -3.93 1.25
CA ILE A 172 -0.26 -3.70 2.30
C ILE A 172 0.98 -4.53 1.98
N THR A 173 2.16 -3.90 1.97
CA THR A 173 3.43 -4.57 1.72
C THR A 173 4.48 -4.20 2.75
N ALA A 174 5.41 -5.13 3.00
CA ALA A 174 6.59 -4.87 3.82
C ALA A 174 7.38 -3.69 3.25
N TYR A 175 7.80 -2.78 4.13
CA TYR A 175 8.59 -1.61 3.77
C TYR A 175 9.79 -1.51 4.69
N GLN A 176 10.98 -1.51 4.11
CA GLN A 176 12.24 -1.42 4.86
C GLN A 176 12.75 0.01 4.72
N ILE A 177 13.10 0.68 5.81
CA ILE A 177 13.71 2.03 5.80
C ILE A 177 14.97 1.98 6.65
#